data_AF-A0A2J0MYP5-F1
#
_entry.id   AF-A0A2J0MYP5-F1
#
_cell.length_a   1.000
_cell.length_b   1.000
_cell.length_c   1.000
_cell.angle_alpha   90.00
_cell.angle_beta   90.00
_cell.angle_gamma   90.00
#
_symmetry.space_group_name_H-M   'P 1'
#
loop_
_entity.id
_entity.type
_entity.pdbx_description
1 polymer ?
#
loop_
_entity_poly.entity_id
_entity_poly.type
_entity_poly.pdbx_seq_one_letter_code
_entity_poly.pdbx_strand_id
1 'polypeptide(L)'
;MNLTQLKEVLKGEPNFRLKQVKKAIFQDLIEDWTKATILPLSLRKKLNEKCPLALNAKLFTSKDERTAKALITLKDNLQIESVLIRHPPRSKNFLLRGKDARNTVCVSSQVGCPLGCMFCATGKMGFKRNLEALEIVEQVLFFARYLKKLREKVTNVVFMGMGEPFLNYDNVLEAIRILNEKDSFCLGARHFSISTVGIIEGIKKLAKEKLQV
;
A
#
# COMPACT_ATOMS: atom_id res chain seq x y z
N MET A 1 -1.64 1.54 10.48
CA MET A 1 -0.36 1.27 11.17
C MET A 1 0.34 2.60 11.34
N ASN A 2 0.96 2.88 12.49
CA ASN A 2 1.55 4.18 12.78
C ASN A 2 3.07 4.02 13.01
N LEU A 3 3.91 4.64 12.17
CA LEU A 3 5.38 4.51 12.26
C LEU A 3 5.93 5.12 13.54
N THR A 4 5.34 6.21 14.02
CA THR A 4 5.78 6.88 15.24
C THR A 4 5.56 5.97 16.44
N GLN A 5 4.39 5.33 16.52
CA GLN A 5 4.09 4.35 17.56
C GLN A 5 4.98 3.10 17.43
N LEU A 6 5.25 2.64 16.21
CA LEU A 6 6.14 1.49 15.99
C LEU A 6 7.57 1.79 16.45
N LYS A 7 8.11 2.96 16.08
CA LYS A 7 9.43 3.43 16.52
C LYS A 7 9.48 3.58 18.04
N GLU A 8 8.44 4.11 18.65
CA GLU A 8 8.37 4.28 20.11
C GLU A 8 8.32 2.93 20.84
N VAL A 9 7.55 1.96 20.33
CA VAL A 9 7.52 0.60 20.92
C VAL A 9 8.87 -0.11 20.80
N LEU A 10 9.61 0.15 19.72
CA LEU A 10 10.93 -0.40 19.48
C LEU A 10 12.07 0.39 20.16
N LYS A 11 11.76 1.49 20.84
CA LYS A 11 12.75 2.28 21.56
C LYS A 11 13.34 1.46 22.71
N GLY A 12 14.65 1.23 22.65
CA GLY A 12 15.37 0.39 23.63
C GLY A 12 15.44 -1.10 23.25
N GLU A 13 14.81 -1.52 22.16
CA GLU A 13 15.02 -2.85 21.58
C GLU A 13 16.30 -2.86 20.70
N PRO A 14 16.96 -4.02 20.51
CA PRO A 14 18.11 -4.12 19.61
C PRO A 14 17.78 -3.68 18.18
N ASN A 15 18.72 -3.01 17.51
CA ASN A 15 18.53 -2.45 16.15
C ASN A 15 18.01 -3.46 15.12
N PHE A 16 18.37 -4.74 15.24
CA PHE A 16 17.91 -5.79 14.33
C PHE A 16 16.40 -6.09 14.45
N ARG A 17 15.73 -5.70 15.55
CA ARG A 17 14.29 -5.90 15.75
C ARG A 17 13.46 -5.15 14.73
N LEU A 18 13.89 -3.97 14.30
CA LEU A 18 13.20 -3.22 13.25
C LEU A 18 13.14 -4.04 11.95
N LYS A 19 14.24 -4.70 11.58
CA LYS A 19 14.29 -5.55 10.38
C LYS A 19 13.37 -6.76 10.51
N GLN A 20 13.33 -7.40 11.68
CA GLN A 20 12.42 -8.53 11.94
C GLN A 20 10.95 -8.11 11.88
N VAL A 21 10.62 -6.95 12.44
CA VAL A 21 9.29 -6.34 12.39
C VAL A 21 8.88 -6.02 10.96
N LYS A 22 9.74 -5.36 10.17
CA LYS A 22 9.48 -5.07 8.75
C LYS A 22 9.24 -6.35 7.96
N LYS A 23 10.09 -7.36 8.13
CA LYS A 23 9.93 -8.68 7.50
C LYS A 23 8.58 -9.31 7.86
N ALA A 24 8.23 -9.31 9.14
CA ALA A 24 6.99 -9.91 9.62
C ALA A 24 5.75 -9.25 8.97
N ILE A 25 5.75 -7.92 8.85
CA ILE A 25 4.64 -7.18 8.25
C ILE A 25 4.62 -7.35 6.73
N PHE A 26 5.74 -7.13 6.04
CA PHE A 26 5.76 -6.90 4.60
C PHE A 26 6.12 -8.13 3.77
N GLN A 27 6.85 -9.10 4.35
CA GLN A 27 7.21 -10.35 3.66
C GLN A 27 6.36 -11.52 4.16
N ASP A 28 6.29 -11.69 5.49
CA ASP A 28 5.50 -12.77 6.08
C ASP A 28 4.00 -12.42 6.06
N LEU A 29 3.64 -11.15 5.82
CA LEU A 29 2.27 -10.66 5.65
C LEU A 29 1.36 -11.07 6.82
N ILE A 30 1.88 -11.03 8.04
CA ILE A 30 1.10 -11.39 9.23
C ILE A 30 -0.02 -10.39 9.45
N GLU A 31 -1.17 -10.86 9.94
CA GLU A 31 -2.32 -10.03 10.30
C GLU A 31 -2.39 -9.75 11.81
N ASP A 32 -1.57 -10.44 12.61
CA ASP A 32 -1.55 -10.38 14.08
C ASP A 32 -0.13 -10.64 14.60
N TRP A 33 0.32 -9.88 15.60
CA TRP A 33 1.68 -9.99 16.14
C TRP A 33 1.95 -11.31 16.86
N THR A 34 0.94 -12.05 17.32
CA THR A 34 1.08 -13.40 17.87
C THR A 34 1.81 -14.33 16.91
N LYS A 35 1.62 -14.14 15.59
CA LYS A 35 2.27 -14.93 14.53
C LYS A 35 3.75 -14.61 14.35
N ALA A 36 4.26 -13.50 14.88
CA ALA A 36 5.67 -13.12 14.79
C ALA A 36 6.52 -13.83 15.85
N THR A 37 6.61 -15.17 15.80
CA THR A 37 7.27 -15.99 16.84
C THR A 37 8.75 -15.69 17.06
N ILE A 38 9.42 -15.05 16.10
CA ILE A 38 10.79 -14.54 16.22
C ILE A 38 10.93 -13.40 17.25
N LEU A 39 9.82 -12.73 17.58
CA LEU A 39 9.77 -11.64 18.55
C LEU A 39 9.43 -12.17 19.95
N PRO A 40 10.07 -11.64 21.02
CA PRO A 40 9.73 -11.98 22.40
C PRO A 40 8.24 -11.77 22.68
N LEU A 41 7.68 -12.60 23.56
CA LEU A 41 6.26 -12.51 23.92
C LEU A 41 5.87 -11.12 24.46
N SER A 42 6.74 -10.52 25.28
CA SER A 42 6.55 -9.17 25.83
C SER A 42 6.43 -8.11 24.73
N LEU A 43 7.30 -8.17 23.71
CA LEU A 43 7.28 -7.25 22.58
C LEU A 43 6.03 -7.46 21.70
N ARG A 44 5.64 -8.71 21.43
CA ARG A 44 4.41 -9.02 20.68
C ARG A 44 3.16 -8.45 21.36
N LYS A 45 3.06 -8.53 22.69
CA LYS A 45 1.94 -7.95 23.45
C LYS A 45 1.88 -6.43 23.28
N LYS A 46 2.99 -5.73 23.52
CA LYS A 46 3.09 -4.27 23.33
C LYS A 46 2.72 -3.83 21.91
N LEU A 47 3.17 -4.59 20.90
CA LEU A 47 2.87 -4.33 19.49
C LEU A 47 1.39 -4.55 19.16
N ASN A 48 0.75 -5.59 19.69
CA ASN A 48 -0.68 -5.82 19.51
C ASN A 48 -1.54 -4.69 20.12
N GLU A 49 -1.15 -4.18 21.27
CA GLU A 49 -1.86 -3.07 21.94
C GLU A 49 -1.68 -1.74 21.20
N LYS A 50 -0.43 -1.38 20.86
CA LYS A 50 -0.11 -0.03 20.37
C LYS A 50 -0.06 0.08 18.85
N CYS A 51 0.16 -1.02 18.14
CA CYS A 51 0.38 -1.05 16.69
C CYS A 51 -0.42 -2.21 16.05
N PRO A 52 -1.76 -2.24 16.21
CA PRO A 52 -2.57 -3.31 15.61
C PRO A 52 -2.39 -3.33 14.08
N LEU A 53 -2.30 -4.55 13.54
CA LEU A 53 -2.07 -4.80 12.10
C LEU A 53 -3.36 -5.03 11.32
N ALA A 54 -4.49 -5.16 12.02
CA ALA A 54 -5.80 -5.33 11.41
C ALA A 54 -6.23 -4.04 10.69
N LEU A 55 -6.79 -4.21 9.50
CA LEU A 55 -7.37 -3.13 8.71
C LEU A 55 -8.89 -3.32 8.68
N ASN A 56 -9.63 -2.27 9.01
CA ASN A 56 -11.08 -2.28 8.87
C ASN A 56 -11.44 -2.03 7.39
N ALA A 57 -11.77 -3.10 6.67
CA ALA A 57 -12.06 -3.02 5.25
C ALA A 57 -13.23 -3.93 4.85
N LYS A 58 -14.11 -3.42 4.00
CA LYS A 58 -15.17 -4.20 3.34
C LYS A 58 -14.77 -4.48 1.89
N LEU A 59 -14.80 -5.75 1.50
CA LEU A 59 -14.41 -6.20 0.16
C LEU A 59 -15.63 -6.42 -0.74
N PHE A 60 -15.51 -6.01 -2.00
CA PHE A 60 -16.49 -6.21 -3.05
C PHE A 60 -15.78 -6.80 -4.27
N THR A 61 -16.18 -7.98 -4.71
CA THR A 61 -15.53 -8.69 -5.83
C THR A 61 -16.42 -8.65 -7.07
N SER A 62 -15.83 -8.50 -8.25
CA SER A 62 -16.53 -8.63 -9.53
C SER A 62 -17.03 -10.06 -9.76
N LYS A 63 -18.03 -10.22 -10.62
CA LYS A 63 -18.61 -11.53 -10.97
C LYS A 63 -17.58 -12.51 -11.55
N ASP A 64 -16.57 -12.00 -12.25
CA ASP A 64 -15.51 -12.79 -12.86
C ASP A 64 -14.26 -12.93 -11.95
N GLU A 65 -14.32 -12.43 -10.72
CA GLU A 65 -13.27 -12.49 -9.70
C GLU A 65 -11.91 -11.89 -10.09
N ARG A 66 -11.86 -11.15 -11.21
CA ARG A 66 -10.65 -10.49 -11.70
C ARG A 66 -10.44 -9.12 -11.07
N THR A 67 -11.47 -8.54 -10.46
CA THR A 67 -11.39 -7.24 -9.79
C THR A 67 -11.97 -7.34 -8.39
N ALA A 68 -11.26 -6.79 -7.41
CA ALA A 68 -11.75 -6.66 -6.05
C ALA A 68 -11.55 -5.22 -5.57
N LYS A 69 -12.62 -4.58 -5.10
CA LYS A 69 -12.61 -3.24 -4.51
C LYS A 69 -12.71 -3.36 -2.99
N ALA A 70 -11.83 -2.67 -2.27
CA ALA A 70 -11.85 -2.54 -0.84
C ALA A 70 -12.30 -1.12 -0.46
N LEU A 71 -13.31 -1.02 0.40
CA LEU A 71 -13.64 0.19 1.14
C LEU A 71 -12.93 0.11 2.49
N ILE A 72 -11.91 0.94 2.70
CA ILE A 72 -11.05 0.91 3.88
C ILE A 72 -11.43 2.09 4.78
N THR A 73 -11.73 1.80 6.04
CA THR A 73 -12.01 2.80 7.07
C THR A 73 -10.73 3.12 7.82
N LEU A 74 -10.31 4.39 7.76
CA LEU A 74 -9.12 4.92 8.41
C LEU A 74 -9.39 5.19 9.90
N LYS A 75 -8.33 5.48 10.66
CA LYS A 75 -8.41 5.68 12.13
C LYS A 75 -9.32 6.84 12.52
N ASP A 76 -9.45 7.84 11.67
CA ASP A 76 -10.31 9.01 11.84
C ASP A 76 -11.72 8.80 11.27
N ASN A 77 -12.12 7.55 11.03
CA ASN A 77 -13.40 7.13 10.46
C ASN A 77 -13.68 7.62 9.03
N LEU A 78 -12.73 8.31 8.39
CA LEU A 78 -12.80 8.60 6.97
C LEU A 78 -12.61 7.31 6.17
N GLN A 79 -13.14 7.28 4.95
CA GLN A 79 -13.10 6.11 4.09
C GLN A 79 -12.38 6.41 2.78
N ILE A 80 -11.60 5.43 2.32
CA ILE A 80 -10.96 5.44 1.02
C ILE A 80 -11.26 4.14 0.28
N GLU A 81 -11.11 4.20 -1.04
CA GLU A 81 -11.20 3.03 -1.90
C GLU A 81 -9.80 2.60 -2.37
N SER A 82 -9.59 1.29 -2.46
CA SER A 82 -8.45 0.71 -3.17
C SER A 82 -8.94 -0.48 -4.00
N VAL A 83 -8.33 -0.71 -5.16
CA VAL A 83 -8.80 -1.73 -6.10
C VAL A 83 -7.66 -2.64 -6.49
N LEU A 84 -7.88 -3.94 -6.41
CA LEU A 84 -7.03 -4.95 -7.02
C LEU A 84 -7.58 -5.32 -8.40
N ILE A 85 -6.73 -5.25 -9.41
CA ILE A 85 -7.01 -5.65 -10.78
C ILE A 85 -6.06 -6.79 -11.15
N ARG A 86 -6.63 -7.96 -11.41
CA ARG A 86 -5.90 -9.19 -11.76
C ARG A 86 -5.94 -9.39 -13.27
N HIS A 87 -4.80 -9.26 -13.91
CA HIS A 87 -4.65 -9.56 -15.33
C HIS A 87 -4.10 -10.97 -15.50
N PRO A 88 -4.79 -11.85 -16.26
CA PRO A 88 -4.29 -13.18 -16.53
C PRO A 88 -2.98 -13.12 -17.32
N PRO A 89 -2.18 -14.22 -17.28
CA PRO A 89 -0.92 -14.30 -18.02
C PRO A 89 -1.13 -14.00 -19.51
N ARG A 90 -0.28 -13.14 -20.08
CA ARG A 90 -0.31 -12.84 -21.52
C ARG A 90 0.25 -14.00 -22.36
N SER A 91 1.23 -14.73 -21.83
CA SER A 91 1.84 -15.85 -22.53
C SER A 91 1.00 -17.13 -22.41
N LYS A 92 0.75 -17.76 -23.56
CA LYS A 92 0.20 -19.14 -23.64
C LYS A 92 1.27 -20.21 -23.37
N ASN A 93 2.55 -19.83 -23.28
CA ASN A 93 3.63 -20.77 -23.01
C ASN A 93 3.55 -21.24 -21.55
N PHE A 94 3.33 -22.55 -21.37
CA PHE A 94 3.13 -23.18 -20.07
C PHE A 94 4.28 -22.93 -19.09
N LEU A 95 5.52 -22.80 -19.59
CA LEU A 95 6.71 -22.52 -18.79
C LEU A 95 6.78 -21.08 -18.27
N LEU A 96 6.01 -20.15 -18.84
CA LEU A 96 6.01 -18.72 -18.51
C LEU A 96 4.72 -18.23 -17.84
N ARG A 97 3.67 -19.06 -17.80
CA ARG A 97 2.33 -18.71 -17.27
C ARG A 97 2.35 -18.12 -15.86
N GLY A 98 3.27 -18.55 -14.99
CA GLY A 98 3.38 -18.02 -13.63
C GLY A 98 4.09 -16.67 -13.51
N LYS A 99 4.87 -16.25 -14.53
CA LYS A 99 5.68 -15.03 -14.49
C LYS A 99 4.99 -13.80 -15.09
N ASP A 100 3.96 -14.01 -15.92
CA ASP A 100 3.29 -12.94 -16.68
C ASP A 100 1.95 -12.48 -16.11
N ALA A 101 1.43 -13.14 -15.06
CA ALA A 101 0.23 -12.68 -14.37
C ALA A 101 0.53 -11.35 -13.67
N ARG A 102 -0.31 -10.34 -13.92
CA ARG A 102 -0.10 -8.99 -13.38
C ARG A 102 -1.21 -8.64 -12.42
N ASN A 103 -0.86 -8.49 -11.15
CA ASN A 103 -1.76 -8.06 -10.09
C ASN A 103 -1.44 -6.62 -9.72
N THR A 104 -2.33 -5.72 -10.14
CA THR A 104 -2.16 -4.27 -9.97
C THR A 104 -3.04 -3.78 -8.84
N VAL A 105 -2.44 -3.08 -7.87
CA VAL A 105 -3.17 -2.40 -6.80
C VAL A 105 -3.28 -0.91 -7.16
N CYS A 106 -4.50 -0.45 -7.35
CA CYS A 106 -4.85 0.95 -7.48
C CYS A 106 -5.00 1.54 -6.07
N VAL A 107 -4.12 2.48 -5.73
CA VAL A 107 -4.10 3.12 -4.40
C VAL A 107 -4.60 4.56 -4.47
N SER A 108 -5.32 4.95 -3.44
CA SER A 108 -5.66 6.33 -3.11
C SER A 108 -4.47 7.04 -2.47
N SER A 109 -4.36 8.34 -2.72
CA SER A 109 -3.35 9.24 -2.15
C SER A 109 -3.94 10.27 -1.18
N GLN A 110 -5.25 10.50 -1.23
CA GLN A 110 -5.96 11.46 -0.38
C GLN A 110 -7.35 10.91 0.00
N VAL A 111 -7.96 11.48 1.04
CA VAL A 111 -9.40 11.36 1.25
C VAL A 111 -10.09 12.48 0.49
N GLY A 112 -10.75 12.13 -0.60
CA GLY A 112 -11.31 13.10 -1.53
C GLY A 112 -10.24 13.68 -2.46
N CYS A 113 -10.57 14.76 -3.19
CA CYS A 113 -9.64 15.43 -4.09
C CYS A 113 -10.01 16.92 -4.26
N PRO A 114 -9.05 17.87 -4.18
CA PRO A 114 -9.36 19.31 -4.22
C PRO A 114 -9.60 19.84 -5.63
N LEU A 115 -9.30 19.07 -6.68
CA LEU A 115 -9.26 19.56 -8.06
C LEU A 115 -10.63 19.71 -8.72
N GLY A 116 -11.67 19.05 -8.20
CA GLY A 116 -13.04 19.24 -8.69
C GLY A 116 -13.29 18.83 -10.16
N CYS A 117 -12.51 17.90 -10.73
CA CYS A 117 -12.71 17.45 -12.11
C CYS A 117 -14.17 16.99 -12.34
N MET A 118 -14.87 17.60 -13.31
CA MET A 118 -16.34 17.48 -13.49
C MET A 118 -16.84 16.02 -13.63
N PHE A 119 -16.04 15.15 -14.23
CA PHE A 119 -16.36 13.74 -14.45
C PHE A 119 -15.98 12.84 -13.26
N CYS A 120 -15.23 13.34 -12.27
CA CYS A 120 -14.68 12.55 -11.19
C CYS A 120 -15.57 12.62 -9.95
N ALA A 121 -16.10 11.48 -9.50
CA ALA A 121 -16.89 11.40 -8.27
C ALA A 121 -16.09 11.87 -7.04
N THR A 122 -14.81 11.52 -6.94
CA THR A 122 -13.92 11.96 -5.86
C THR A 122 -13.74 13.47 -5.81
N GLY A 123 -13.70 14.14 -6.97
CA GLY A 123 -13.67 15.60 -7.05
C GLY A 123 -14.93 16.24 -6.48
N LYS A 124 -16.10 15.64 -6.74
CA LYS A 124 -17.40 16.11 -6.21
C LYS A 124 -17.53 15.94 -4.70
N MET A 125 -16.85 14.95 -4.10
CA MET A 125 -16.82 14.73 -2.65
C MET A 125 -16.07 15.84 -1.88
N GLY A 126 -15.28 16.65 -2.60
CA GLY A 126 -14.36 17.63 -2.02
C GLY A 126 -13.14 16.99 -1.36
N PHE A 127 -12.20 17.83 -0.95
CA PHE A 127 -10.99 17.39 -0.24
C PHE A 127 -11.22 17.35 1.28
N LYS A 128 -10.68 16.34 1.95
CA LYS A 128 -10.66 16.25 3.42
C LYS A 128 -9.24 16.36 3.96
N ARG A 129 -8.36 15.45 3.55
CA ARG A 129 -6.94 15.46 3.93
C ARG A 129 -6.09 14.58 3.02
N ASN A 130 -4.78 14.77 3.14
CA ASN A 130 -3.78 13.86 2.61
C ASN A 130 -3.76 12.55 3.41
N LEU A 131 -3.44 11.45 2.72
CA LEU A 131 -3.08 10.19 3.39
C LEU A 131 -1.63 10.24 3.85
N GLU A 132 -1.37 9.67 5.02
CA GLU A 132 0.00 9.39 5.45
C GLU A 132 0.61 8.28 4.57
N ALA A 133 1.94 8.28 4.44
CA ALA A 133 2.65 7.26 3.66
C ALA A 133 2.24 5.82 4.03
N LEU A 134 2.03 5.54 5.32
CA LEU A 134 1.57 4.21 5.74
C LEU A 134 0.12 3.91 5.39
N GLU A 135 -0.79 4.88 5.40
CA GLU A 135 -2.16 4.66 4.94
C GLU A 135 -2.19 4.28 3.44
N ILE A 136 -1.22 4.77 2.67
CA ILE A 136 -1.00 4.36 1.28
C ILE A 136 -0.44 2.92 1.21
N VAL A 137 0.62 2.63 1.97
CA VAL A 137 1.24 1.29 2.02
C VAL A 137 0.25 0.22 2.49
N GLU A 138 -0.64 0.55 3.42
CA GLU A 138 -1.63 -0.37 3.97
C GLU A 138 -2.65 -0.86 2.94
N GLN A 139 -2.95 -0.06 1.91
CA GLN A 139 -3.77 -0.49 0.78
C GLN A 139 -3.11 -1.63 0.00
N VAL A 140 -1.79 -1.53 -0.22
CA VAL A 140 -1.00 -2.58 -0.88
C VAL A 140 -0.87 -3.80 0.03
N LEU A 141 -0.63 -3.60 1.32
CA LEU A 141 -0.54 -4.67 2.31
C LEU A 141 -1.84 -5.46 2.44
N PHE A 142 -2.99 -4.78 2.42
CA PHE A 142 -4.30 -5.41 2.42
C PHE A 142 -4.44 -6.39 1.25
N PHE A 143 -4.17 -5.92 0.02
CA PHE A 143 -4.29 -6.78 -1.15
C PHE A 143 -3.19 -7.82 -1.27
N ALA A 144 -1.99 -7.58 -0.73
CA ALA A 144 -0.95 -8.59 -0.64
C ALA A 144 -1.36 -9.76 0.27
N ARG A 145 -1.98 -9.47 1.43
CA ARG A 145 -2.56 -10.50 2.32
C ARG A 145 -3.70 -11.24 1.64
N TYR A 146 -4.55 -10.53 0.89
CA TYR A 146 -5.60 -11.15 0.09
C TYR A 146 -5.03 -12.12 -0.97
N LEU A 147 -4.06 -11.66 -1.79
CA LEU A 147 -3.42 -12.45 -2.84
C LEU A 147 -2.61 -13.62 -2.29
N LYS A 148 -2.01 -13.49 -1.10
CA LYS A 148 -1.31 -14.60 -0.43
C LYS A 148 -2.21 -15.82 -0.23
N LYS A 149 -3.50 -15.61 0.07
CA LYS A 149 -4.51 -16.68 0.22
C LYS A 149 -4.74 -17.42 -1.11
N LEU A 150 -4.53 -16.73 -2.23
CA LEU A 150 -4.61 -17.25 -3.60
C LEU A 150 -3.25 -17.73 -4.14
N ARG A 151 -2.20 -17.73 -3.31
CA ARG A 151 -0.80 -18.03 -3.72
C ARG A 151 -0.27 -17.11 -4.82
N GLU A 152 -0.78 -15.89 -4.87
CA GLU A 152 -0.35 -14.83 -5.78
C GLU A 152 0.33 -13.69 -5.01
N LYS A 153 0.94 -12.75 -5.74
CA LYS A 153 1.59 -11.56 -5.16
C LYS A 153 1.19 -10.30 -5.91
N VAL A 154 1.33 -9.14 -5.25
CA VAL A 154 1.24 -7.83 -5.92
C VAL A 154 2.43 -7.69 -6.85
N THR A 155 2.18 -7.20 -8.07
CA THR A 155 3.24 -6.96 -9.06
C THR A 155 3.34 -5.50 -9.47
N ASN A 156 2.26 -4.73 -9.33
CA ASN A 156 2.21 -3.33 -9.74
C ASN A 156 1.37 -2.51 -8.75
N VAL A 157 1.74 -1.25 -8.61
CA VAL A 157 0.99 -0.27 -7.83
C VAL A 157 0.78 0.98 -8.68
N VAL A 158 -0.46 1.44 -8.77
CA VAL A 158 -0.82 2.64 -9.54
C VAL A 158 -1.51 3.64 -8.64
N PHE A 159 -1.08 4.90 -8.70
CA PHE A 159 -1.67 6.01 -7.94
C PHE A 159 -2.78 6.64 -8.79
N MET A 160 -3.88 5.91 -8.91
CA MET A 160 -5.05 6.27 -9.72
C MET A 160 -6.37 6.11 -8.93
N GLY A 161 -6.28 5.99 -7.60
CA GLY A 161 -7.43 5.97 -6.71
C GLY A 161 -7.92 7.38 -6.41
N MET A 162 -8.32 7.61 -5.17
CA MET A 162 -8.77 8.92 -4.71
C MET A 162 -7.60 9.89 -4.51
N GLY A 163 -7.72 11.12 -5.00
CA GLY A 163 -6.76 12.20 -4.77
C GLY A 163 -5.80 12.48 -5.92
N GLU A 164 -5.11 13.62 -5.83
CA GLU A 164 -4.01 14.00 -6.72
C GLU A 164 -2.66 13.71 -6.05
N PRO A 165 -1.89 12.72 -6.55
CA PRO A 165 -0.64 12.30 -5.91
C PRO A 165 0.38 13.42 -5.73
N PHE A 166 0.49 14.37 -6.67
CA PHE A 166 1.46 15.46 -6.55
C PHE A 166 1.05 16.56 -5.58
N LEU A 167 -0.21 16.60 -5.13
CA LEU A 167 -0.62 17.41 -3.98
C LEU A 167 -0.41 16.70 -2.63
N ASN A 168 0.03 15.44 -2.66
CA ASN A 168 0.49 14.66 -1.51
C ASN A 168 1.89 14.06 -1.75
N TYR A 169 2.76 14.82 -2.41
CA TYR A 169 4.01 14.32 -2.99
C TYR A 169 4.88 13.55 -1.98
N ASP A 170 5.15 14.14 -0.81
CA ASP A 170 6.13 13.57 0.11
C ASP A 170 5.65 12.24 0.70
N ASN A 171 4.37 12.11 1.05
CA ASN A 171 3.81 10.84 1.52
C ASN A 171 3.75 9.78 0.40
N VAL A 172 3.44 10.19 -0.83
CA VAL A 172 3.43 9.29 -2.00
C VAL A 172 4.84 8.73 -2.26
N LEU A 173 5.86 9.60 -2.28
CA LEU A 173 7.24 9.17 -2.50
C LEU A 173 7.76 8.31 -1.35
N GLU A 174 7.41 8.65 -0.10
CA GLU A 174 7.77 7.83 1.05
C GLU A 174 7.11 6.44 0.99
N ALA A 175 5.83 6.35 0.59
CA ALA A 175 5.16 5.08 0.38
C ALA A 175 5.87 4.24 -0.70
N ILE A 176 6.27 4.86 -1.82
CA ILE A 176 7.04 4.18 -2.89
C ILE A 176 8.37 3.67 -2.35
N ARG A 177 9.10 4.47 -1.57
CA ARG A 177 10.38 4.05 -0.96
C ARG A 177 10.18 2.83 -0.05
N ILE A 178 9.18 2.87 0.83
CA ILE A 178 8.84 1.73 1.72
C ILE A 178 8.51 0.48 0.90
N LEU A 179 7.71 0.60 -0.16
CA LEU A 179 7.34 -0.53 -1.03
C LEU A 179 8.52 -1.05 -1.87
N ASN A 180 9.50 -0.19 -2.17
CA ASN A 180 10.71 -0.53 -2.94
C ASN A 180 11.81 -1.15 -2.07
N GLU A 181 11.85 -0.89 -0.77
CA GLU A 181 12.85 -1.44 0.15
C GLU A 181 12.95 -2.98 0.04
N LYS A 182 14.19 -3.48 0.02
CA LYS A 182 14.50 -4.93 -0.06
C LYS A 182 13.89 -5.73 1.09
N ASP A 183 13.87 -5.14 2.29
CA ASP A 183 13.34 -5.77 3.51
C ASP A 183 11.81 -5.59 3.66
N SER A 184 11.15 -5.02 2.64
CA SER A 184 9.70 -4.79 2.58
C SER A 184 9.09 -5.56 1.40
N PHE A 185 8.37 -4.91 0.48
CA PHE A 185 7.76 -5.56 -0.69
C PHE A 185 8.76 -5.82 -1.84
N CYS A 186 9.92 -5.17 -1.82
CA CYS A 186 10.96 -5.33 -2.85
C CYS A 186 10.42 -5.14 -4.29
N LEU A 187 9.47 -4.22 -4.49
CA LEU A 187 8.94 -3.87 -5.80
C LEU A 187 9.90 -2.88 -6.50
N GLY A 188 10.42 -3.21 -7.68
CA GLY A 188 11.30 -2.29 -8.43
C GLY A 188 10.55 -1.02 -8.89
N ALA A 189 11.26 0.09 -9.10
CA ALA A 189 10.60 1.39 -9.39
C ALA A 189 9.69 1.35 -10.63
N ARG A 190 10.02 0.53 -11.63
CA ARG A 190 9.21 0.35 -12.87
C ARG A 190 7.83 -0.27 -12.64
N HIS A 191 7.57 -0.77 -11.44
CA HIS A 191 6.28 -1.35 -11.07
C HIS A 191 5.31 -0.33 -10.48
N PHE A 192 5.75 0.91 -10.28
CA PHE A 192 4.92 2.01 -9.82
C PHE A 192 4.54 2.93 -10.99
N SER A 193 3.27 3.35 -11.05
CA SER A 193 2.84 4.40 -11.97
C SER A 193 2.11 5.50 -11.19
N ILE A 194 2.65 6.71 -11.22
CA ILE A 194 2.01 7.90 -10.65
C ILE A 194 1.23 8.60 -11.74
N SER A 195 -0.09 8.74 -11.57
CA SER A 195 -0.93 9.55 -12.44
C SER A 195 -1.08 10.95 -11.84
N THR A 196 -1.11 11.99 -12.67
CA THR A 196 -1.37 13.37 -12.24
C THR A 196 -2.25 14.07 -13.24
N VAL A 197 -3.04 15.06 -12.80
CA VAL A 197 -3.76 15.98 -13.69
C VAL A 197 -2.85 17.02 -14.36
N GLY A 198 -1.57 17.06 -14.01
CA GLY A 198 -0.59 17.98 -14.59
C GLY A 198 0.00 19.00 -13.62
N ILE A 199 0.25 18.63 -12.36
CA ILE A 199 0.96 19.50 -11.40
C ILE A 199 2.44 19.62 -11.84
N ILE A 200 2.77 20.71 -12.52
CA ILE A 200 4.06 20.92 -13.21
C ILE A 200 5.24 20.83 -12.24
N GLU A 201 5.10 21.42 -11.04
CA GLU A 201 6.12 21.40 -10.00
C GLU A 201 6.40 19.97 -9.54
N GLY A 202 5.35 19.15 -9.39
CA GLY A 202 5.44 17.74 -9.03
C GLY A 202 6.14 16.92 -10.11
N ILE A 203 5.83 17.17 -11.40
CA ILE A 203 6.51 16.53 -12.54
C ILE A 203 8.01 16.86 -12.54
N LYS A 204 8.35 18.14 -12.40
CA LYS A 204 9.75 18.60 -12.36
C LYS A 204 10.51 18.04 -11.17
N LYS A 205 9.85 17.91 -10.00
CA LYS A 205 10.43 17.33 -8.79
C LYS A 205 10.68 15.82 -8.99
N LEU A 206 9.69 15.08 -9.50
CA LEU A 206 9.79 13.64 -9.75
C LEU A 206 10.91 13.30 -10.74
N ALA A 207 11.06 14.09 -11.81
CA ALA A 207 12.11 13.90 -12.81
C ALA A 207 13.55 13.97 -12.24
N LYS A 208 13.72 14.57 -11.05
CA LYS A 208 15.01 14.69 -10.35
C LYS A 208 15.22 13.61 -9.27
N GLU A 209 14.20 12.81 -8.97
CA GLU A 209 14.30 11.74 -7.96
C GLU A 209 15.21 10.61 -8.47
N LYS A 210 16.13 10.16 -7.63
CA LYS A 210 17.02 9.03 -7.91
C LYS A 210 16.41 7.72 -7.43
N LEU A 211 15.23 7.36 -7.98
CA LEU A 211 14.61 6.07 -7.69
C LEU A 211 15.36 4.94 -8.41
N GLN A 212 15.43 3.76 -7.80
CA GLN A 212 16.11 2.60 -8.37
C GLN A 212 15.35 2.05 -9.59
N VAL A 213 15.79 2.40 -10.80
CA VAL A 213 15.25 1.92 -12.09
C VAL A 213 15.86 0.60 -12.52
#